data_AF-A0A7C9ECR6-F1
#
_entry.id   AF-A0A7C9ECR6-F1
#
_cell.length_a   1.000
_cell.length_b   1.000
_cell.length_c   1.000
_cell.angle_alpha   90.00
_cell.angle_beta   90.00
_cell.angle_gamma   90.00
#
_symmetry.space_group_name_H-M   'P 1'
#
loop_
_entity.id
_entity.type
_entity.pdbx_description
1 polymer ?
#
loop_
_entity_poly.entity_id
_entity_poly.type
_entity_poly.pdbx_seq_one_letter_code
_entity_poly.pdbx_strand_id
1 'polypeptide(L)'
;ILSTNIAETSVTIDDVVYVIDTGRIKEKSYDPYSNVSTLQSSWISKASAKQREGRAGRCQPGVCYHLYSKLKAVSLADFQVPEIKRMPIEELCLQVKMLDRTAR
;
A
#
# COMPACT_ATOMS: atom_id res chain seq x y z
N ILE A 1 -17.03 8.61 3.29
CA ILE A 1 -16.03 8.83 2.20
C ILE A 1 -15.67 7.48 1.62
N LEU A 2 -15.71 7.32 0.29
CA LEU A 2 -15.17 6.14 -0.39
C LEU A 2 -13.78 6.50 -0.92
N SER A 3 -12.76 5.72 -0.56
CA SER A 3 -11.37 6.02 -0.89
C SER A 3 -10.57 4.78 -1.24
N THR A 4 -9.47 4.97 -1.96
CA THR A 4 -8.38 4.01 -2.13
C THR A 4 -7.37 4.14 -0.97
N ASN A 5 -6.23 3.46 -1.09
CA ASN A 5 -5.08 3.61 -0.20
C ASN A 5 -4.49 5.04 -0.15
N ILE A 6 -4.98 6.00 -0.94
CA ILE A 6 -4.61 7.42 -0.81
C ILE A 6 -4.98 7.98 0.58
N ALA A 7 -6.15 7.64 1.12
CA ALA A 7 -6.52 8.06 2.48
C ALA A 7 -5.76 7.31 3.59
N GLU A 8 -5.05 6.23 3.25
CA GLU A 8 -4.21 5.50 4.21
C GLU A 8 -2.95 6.30 4.55
N THR A 9 -2.36 7.01 3.59
CA THR A 9 -1.05 7.69 3.76
C THR A 9 -1.02 9.14 3.31
N SER A 10 -1.68 9.47 2.20
CA SER A 10 -1.43 10.70 1.43
C SER A 10 -2.41 11.83 1.75
N VAL A 11 -3.62 11.51 2.19
CA VAL A 11 -4.64 12.48 2.58
C VAL A 11 -5.04 12.23 4.02
N THR A 12 -5.12 13.31 4.79
CA THR A 12 -5.63 13.28 6.15
C THR A 12 -6.98 13.97 6.16
N ILE A 13 -7.99 13.28 6.66
CA ILE A 13 -9.34 13.79 6.81
C ILE A 13 -9.59 13.82 8.31
N ASP A 14 -9.77 15.02 8.85
CA ASP A 14 -10.13 15.19 10.25
C ASP A 14 -11.58 14.70 10.47
N ASP A 15 -11.92 14.38 11.73
CA ASP A 15 -13.25 13.93 12.17
C ASP A 15 -13.72 12.53 11.69
N VAL A 16 -12.84 11.73 11.10
CA VAL A 16 -13.17 10.31 10.81
C VAL A 16 -13.17 9.51 12.12
N VAL A 17 -14.33 8.96 12.48
CA VAL A 17 -14.51 8.06 13.63
C VAL A 17 -14.89 6.63 13.27
N TYR A 18 -15.32 6.41 12.03
CA TYR A 18 -15.68 5.10 11.52
C TYR A 18 -14.89 4.81 10.26
N VAL A 19 -14.14 3.72 10.28
CA VAL A 19 -13.44 3.19 9.11
C VAL A 19 -14.05 1.85 8.75
N ILE A 20 -14.35 1.64 7.47
CA ILE A 20 -14.76 0.34 6.94
C ILE A 20 -13.64 -0.13 6.03
N ASP A 21 -12.88 -1.13 6.47
CA ASP A 21 -11.76 -1.68 5.73
C ASP A 21 -12.13 -2.99 5.02
N THR A 22 -12.06 -2.97 3.69
CA THR A 22 -12.31 -4.14 2.85
C THR A 22 -11.18 -5.17 2.90
N GLY A 23 -10.00 -4.79 3.41
CA GLY A 23 -8.80 -5.65 3.42
C GLY A 23 -8.15 -5.83 2.05
N ARG A 24 -8.63 -5.13 1.02
CA ARG A 24 -8.14 -5.25 -0.37
C ARG A 24 -7.41 -3.98 -0.80
N ILE A 25 -6.46 -4.18 -1.69
CA ILE A 25 -5.76 -3.12 -2.42
C ILE A 25 -5.68 -3.50 -3.89
N LYS A 26 -5.52 -2.49 -4.74
CA LYS A 26 -5.21 -2.67 -6.15
C LYS A 26 -3.91 -1.93 -6.42
N GLU A 27 -2.90 -2.65 -6.87
CA GLU A 27 -1.55 -2.12 -7.00
C GLU A 27 -0.88 -2.59 -8.30
N LYS A 28 0.11 -1.83 -8.76
CA LYS A 28 0.91 -2.24 -9.90
C LYS A 28 1.80 -3.41 -9.48
N SER A 29 1.81 -4.43 -10.33
CA SER A 29 2.66 -5.61 -10.23
C SER A 29 3.39 -5.79 -11.56
N TYR A 30 4.65 -6.17 -11.51
CA TYR A 30 5.49 -6.38 -12.67
C TYR A 30 5.94 -7.84 -12.74
N ASP A 31 5.70 -8.47 -13.90
CA ASP A 31 6.23 -9.79 -14.20
C ASP A 31 7.49 -9.65 -15.09
N PRO A 32 8.69 -9.95 -14.57
CA PRO A 32 9.93 -9.82 -15.32
C PRO A 32 10.06 -10.84 -16.45
N TYR A 33 9.34 -11.97 -16.41
CA TYR A 33 9.44 -13.00 -17.46
C TYR A 33 8.66 -12.60 -18.71
N SER A 34 7.50 -11.95 -18.54
CA SER A 34 6.68 -11.46 -19.64
C SER A 34 6.93 -9.99 -19.98
N ASN A 35 7.68 -9.26 -19.14
CA ASN A 35 7.90 -7.81 -19.25
C ASN A 35 6.58 -7.03 -19.27
N VAL A 36 5.61 -7.46 -18.45
CA VAL A 36 4.26 -6.85 -18.39
C VAL A 36 4.02 -6.27 -17.01
N SER A 37 3.55 -5.02 -17.00
CA SER A 37 2.98 -4.37 -15.81
C SER A 37 1.47 -4.54 -15.79
N THR A 38 0.94 -5.08 -14.69
CA THR A 38 -0.50 -5.29 -14.50
C THR A 38 -0.98 -4.59 -13.24
N LEU A 39 -2.28 -4.30 -13.18
CA LEU A 39 -2.93 -3.74 -12.00
C LEU A 39 -3.69 -4.86 -11.28
N GLN A 40 -3.07 -5.47 -10.28
CA GLN A 40 -3.59 -6.66 -9.61
C GLN A 40 -4.28 -6.29 -8.30
N SER A 41 -5.37 -7.00 -7.99
CA SER A 41 -6.01 -6.89 -6.68
C SER A 41 -5.45 -7.91 -5.70
N SER A 42 -4.84 -7.43 -4.63
CA SER A 42 -4.20 -8.21 -3.58
C SER A 42 -4.81 -7.91 -2.20
N TRP A 43 -4.44 -8.73 -1.21
CA TRP A 43 -4.75 -8.46 0.19
C TRP A 43 -3.75 -7.45 0.75
N ILE A 44 -4.21 -6.61 1.68
CA ILE A 44 -3.33 -5.66 2.36
C ILE A 44 -2.39 -6.34 3.36
N SER A 45 -1.34 -5.63 3.78
CA SER A 45 -0.49 -6.06 4.89
C SER A 45 -1.12 -5.77 6.25
N LYS A 46 -0.63 -6.42 7.32
CA LYS A 46 -1.00 -6.08 8.70
C LYS A 46 -0.63 -4.64 9.03
N ALA A 47 0.53 -4.16 8.55
CA ALA A 47 0.93 -2.77 8.71
C ALA A 47 -0.08 -1.80 8.08
N SER A 48 -0.57 -2.09 6.87
CA SER A 48 -1.60 -1.28 6.19
C SER A 48 -2.94 -1.31 6.94
N ALA A 49 -3.39 -2.48 7.40
CA ALA A 49 -4.62 -2.60 8.19
C ALA A 49 -4.54 -1.73 9.45
N LYS A 50 -3.39 -1.77 10.15
CA LYS A 50 -3.14 -0.93 11.33
C LYS A 50 -3.12 0.57 11.00
N GLN A 51 -2.56 0.97 9.86
CA GLN A 51 -2.62 2.37 9.42
C GLN A 51 -4.05 2.83 9.16
N ARG A 52 -4.88 2.01 8.52
CA ARG A 52 -6.30 2.30 8.27
C ARG A 52 -7.10 2.41 9.56
N GLU A 53 -6.86 1.51 10.51
CA GLU A 53 -7.45 1.57 11.85
C GLU A 53 -7.11 2.90 12.55
N GLY A 54 -5.85 3.34 12.47
CA GLY A 54 -5.40 4.61 13.04
C GLY A 54 -6.11 5.85 12.49
N ARG A 55 -6.80 5.76 11.34
CA ARG A 55 -7.60 6.87 10.79
C ARG A 55 -8.89 7.14 11.56
N ALA A 56 -9.44 6.16 12.27
CA ALA A 56 -10.65 6.34 13.08
C ALA A 56 -10.37 6.97 14.46
N GLY A 57 -9.13 6.97 14.93
CA GLY A 57 -8.77 7.30 16.32
C GLY A 57 -8.03 8.62 16.49
N ARG A 58 -8.11 9.55 15.52
CA ARG A 58 -7.25 10.74 15.49
C ARG A 58 -7.68 11.81 16.49
N CYS A 59 -8.96 12.18 16.52
CA CYS A 59 -9.47 13.28 17.34
C CYS A 59 -10.29 12.78 18.55
N GLN A 60 -10.86 11.60 18.45
CA GLN A 60 -11.70 10.97 19.48
C GLN A 60 -11.72 9.44 19.28
N PRO A 61 -12.24 8.66 20.25
CA PRO A 61 -12.37 7.21 20.08
C PRO A 61 -13.19 6.87 18.84
N GLY A 62 -12.67 5.95 18.02
CA GLY A 62 -13.33 5.49 16.81
C GLY A 62 -13.28 3.97 16.66
N VAL A 63 -13.97 3.49 15.62
CA VAL A 63 -14.14 2.06 15.35
C VAL A 63 -13.72 1.75 13.91
N CYS A 64 -12.92 0.70 13.74
CA CYS A 64 -12.53 0.18 12.44
C CYS A 64 -13.17 -1.20 12.19
N TYR A 65 -14.09 -1.27 11.23
CA TYR A 65 -14.74 -2.50 10.82
C TYR A 65 -13.94 -3.19 9.72
N HIS A 66 -13.40 -4.36 10.03
CA HIS A 66 -12.63 -5.16 9.10
C HIS A 66 -13.55 -6.18 8.41
N LEU A 67 -13.69 -6.12 7.09
CA LEU A 67 -14.58 -7.00 6.31
C LEU A 67 -13.93 -8.35 5.96
N TYR A 68 -13.15 -8.89 6.88
CA TYR A 68 -12.46 -10.17 6.74
C TYR A 68 -12.35 -10.89 8.09
N SER A 69 -12.24 -12.21 8.05
CA SER A 69 -12.20 -13.04 9.26
C SER A 69 -10.92 -12.83 10.06
N LYS A 70 -10.97 -13.12 11.37
CA LYS A 70 -9.77 -13.14 12.23
C LYS A 70 -8.69 -14.07 11.69
N LEU A 71 -9.07 -15.24 11.15
CA LEU A 71 -8.15 -16.16 10.49
C LEU A 71 -7.45 -15.49 9.28
N LYS A 72 -8.22 -14.76 8.46
CA LYS A 72 -7.64 -14.00 7.35
C LYS A 72 -6.67 -12.93 7.87
N ALA A 73 -7.01 -12.20 8.93
CA ALA A 73 -6.15 -11.19 9.53
C ALA A 73 -4.79 -11.76 10.00
N VAL A 74 -4.77 -12.95 10.60
CA VAL A 74 -3.53 -13.63 11.01
C VAL A 74 -2.69 -14.03 9.79
N SER A 75 -3.34 -14.46 8.70
CA SER A 75 -2.67 -14.89 7.46
C SER A 75 -2.11 -13.74 6.59
N LEU A 76 -2.42 -12.48 6.90
CA LEU A 76 -1.89 -11.34 6.13
C LEU A 76 -0.37 -11.24 6.32
N ALA A 77 0.32 -10.79 5.27
CA ALA A 77 1.75 -10.47 5.38
C ALA A 77 1.96 -9.31 6.35
N ASP A 78 3.05 -9.34 7.13
CA ASP A 78 3.31 -8.28 8.11
C ASP A 78 3.54 -6.92 7.44
N PHE A 79 4.26 -6.93 6.33
CA PHE A 79 4.59 -5.75 5.54
C PHE A 79 4.32 -5.98 4.05
N GLN A 80 4.05 -4.89 3.33
CA GLN A 80 3.95 -4.91 1.88
C GLN A 80 5.33 -5.12 1.26
N VAL A 81 5.37 -5.83 0.13
CA VAL A 81 6.62 -6.00 -0.62
C VAL A 81 7.12 -4.61 -1.07
N PRO A 82 8.42 -4.29 -0.88
CA PRO A 82 8.98 -3.01 -1.30
C PRO A 82 8.72 -2.72 -2.79
N GLU A 83 8.49 -1.45 -3.12
CA GLU A 83 8.18 -1.00 -4.48
C GLU A 83 9.29 -1.36 -5.48
N ILE A 84 10.56 -1.21 -5.09
CA ILE A 84 11.73 -1.57 -5.91
C ILE A 84 11.75 -3.04 -6.36
N LYS A 85 11.08 -3.94 -5.63
CA LYS A 85 10.97 -5.36 -5.99
C LYS A 85 9.77 -5.67 -6.89
N ARG A 86 8.95 -4.67 -7.21
CA ARG A 86 7.66 -4.83 -7.90
C ARG A 86 7.52 -3.93 -9.12
N MET A 87 8.58 -3.21 -9.47
CA MET A 87 8.61 -2.32 -10.62
C MET A 87 9.86 -2.58 -11.46
N PRO A 88 9.78 -2.31 -12.78
CA PRO A 88 10.97 -2.25 -13.63
C PRO A 88 11.94 -1.19 -13.08
N ILE A 89 13.24 -1.48 -13.10
CA ILE A 89 14.29 -0.62 -12.54
C ILE A 89 15.20 0.00 -13.60
N GLU A 90 14.91 -0.22 -14.89
CA GLU A 90 15.71 0.26 -16.02
C GLU A 90 15.84 1.78 -16.01
N GLU A 91 14.73 2.49 -15.74
CA GLU A 91 14.73 3.94 -15.60
C GLU A 91 15.58 4.39 -14.40
N LEU A 92 15.45 3.72 -13.25
CA LEU A 92 16.27 4.00 -12.07
C LEU A 92 17.77 3.79 -12.36
N CYS A 93 18.12 2.72 -13.08
CA CYS A 93 19.49 2.45 -13.51
C CYS A 93 20.05 3.55 -14.43
N LEU A 94 19.24 4.07 -15.36
CA LEU A 94 19.63 5.19 -16.21
C LEU A 94 19.85 6.47 -15.39
N GLN A 95 18.93 6.79 -14.48
CA GLN A 95 19.05 7.95 -13.59
C GLN A 95 20.32 7.88 -12.73
N VAL A 96 20.64 6.71 -12.16
CA VAL A 96 21.87 6.50 -11.37
C VAL A 96 23.12 6.72 -12.23
N LYS A 97 23.15 6.22 -13.47
CA LYS A 97 24.28 6.46 -14.39
C LYS A 97 24.46 7.94 -14.75
N MET A 98 23.38 8.71 -14.87
CA MET A 98 23.48 10.14 -15.14
C MET A 98 24.03 10.94 -13.95
N LEU A 99 23.83 10.44 -12.73
CA LEU A 99 24.36 11.06 -11.51
C LEU A 99 25.85 10.75 -11.29
N ASP A 100 26.36 9.68 -11.89
CA ASP A 100 27.77 9.29 -11.83
C ASP A 100 28.64 10.25 -12.66
N ARG A 101 29.10 11.33 -12.02
CA ARG A 101 29.97 12.36 -12.61
C ARG A 101 31.38 11.85 -12.98
N THR A 102 31.70 10.61 -12.61
CA THR A 102 32.99 9.96 -12.89
C THR A 102 33.05 9.32 -14.27
N ALA A 103 31.93 9.27 -15.01
CA ALA A 103 31.86 8.80 -16.40
C ALA A 103 32.16 9.91 -17.45
N ARG A 104 32.97 10.91 -17.07
CA ARG A 104 33.57 11.90 -17.99
C ARG A 104 35.07 11.72 -18.04
#